data_AF-A0A962TH19-F1
#
_entry.id   AF-A0A962TH19-F1
#
_cell.length_a   1.000
_cell.length_b   1.000
_cell.length_c   1.000
_cell.angle_alpha   90.00
_cell.angle_beta   90.00
_cell.angle_gamma   90.00
#
_symmetry.space_group_name_H-M   'P 1'
#
loop_
_entity.id
_entity.type
_entity.pdbx_description
1 polymer ?
#
loop_
_entity_poly.entity_id
_entity_poly.type
_entity_poly.pdbx_seq_one_letter_code
_entity_poly.pdbx_strand_id
1 'polypeptide(L)'
;YGATDPADYDVATFTGAQTADGTWFSRQGVDLSIRQIDGADEIVVEEWFTHGVARLDEVRTASGDAILADSIDRLVSAAAVFAIDPAPGISLTPSQAAAYQDLVATHWQRASETV
;
A
#
# COMPACT_ATOMS: atom_id res chain seq x y z
N TYR A 1 -15.80 -25.42 -20.05
CA TYR A 1 -15.36 -24.05 -19.81
C TYR A 1 -15.71 -23.72 -18.37
N GLY A 2 -14.69 -23.33 -17.60
CA GLY A 2 -14.62 -23.44 -16.14
C GLY A 2 -15.70 -22.67 -15.40
N ALA A 3 -16.05 -23.21 -14.23
CA ALA A 3 -16.86 -22.53 -13.24
C ALA A 3 -16.22 -21.17 -12.91
N THR A 4 -17.04 -20.13 -12.86
CA THR A 4 -16.75 -18.95 -12.05
C THR A 4 -16.52 -19.44 -10.62
N ASP A 5 -15.25 -19.52 -10.24
CA ASP A 5 -14.85 -19.90 -8.90
C ASP A 5 -15.19 -18.75 -7.94
N PRO A 6 -15.86 -18.99 -6.80
CA PRO A 6 -16.05 -17.99 -5.76
C PRO A 6 -14.75 -17.60 -5.02
N ALA A 7 -13.57 -18.05 -5.47
CA ALA A 7 -12.27 -18.00 -4.77
C ALA A 7 -11.12 -17.29 -5.51
N ASP A 8 -11.36 -16.34 -6.40
CA ASP A 8 -10.29 -15.45 -6.89
C ASP A 8 -10.05 -14.37 -5.80
N TYR A 9 -9.24 -14.71 -4.80
CA TYR A 9 -8.75 -13.78 -3.79
C TYR A 9 -7.25 -13.61 -4.00
N ASP A 10 -6.87 -12.49 -4.60
CA ASP A 10 -5.48 -12.24 -4.96
C ASP A 10 -4.74 -11.51 -3.84
N VAL A 11 -3.65 -12.12 -3.38
CA VAL A 11 -2.78 -11.57 -2.33
C VAL A 11 -1.37 -11.37 -2.86
N ALA A 12 -0.86 -10.14 -2.79
CA ALA A 12 0.56 -9.86 -3.04
C ALA A 12 1.31 -9.63 -1.74
N THR A 13 2.45 -10.30 -1.56
CA THR A 13 3.32 -10.09 -0.40
C THR A 13 4.55 -9.26 -0.79
N PHE A 14 4.66 -8.08 -0.20
CA PHE A 14 5.76 -7.16 -0.33
C PHE A 14 6.89 -7.55 0.64
N THR A 15 7.93 -8.22 0.12
CA THR A 15 9.07 -8.68 0.94
C THR A 15 10.14 -7.62 1.18
N GLY A 16 10.11 -6.50 0.44
CA GLY A 16 11.08 -5.40 0.55
C GLY A 16 10.82 -4.45 1.73
N ALA A 17 9.64 -4.50 2.34
CA ALA A 17 9.29 -3.71 3.50
C ALA A 17 8.87 -4.63 4.62
N GLN A 18 9.56 -4.45 5.74
CA GLN A 18 9.26 -5.15 6.97
C GLN A 18 7.90 -4.69 7.46
N THR A 19 7.72 -3.38 7.66
CA THR A 19 6.51 -2.82 8.25
C THR A 19 5.71 -1.96 7.28
N ALA A 20 4.40 -1.90 7.51
CA ALA A 20 3.49 -1.03 6.77
C ALA A 20 3.85 0.46 6.93
N ASP A 21 4.30 0.88 8.12
CA ASP A 21 4.68 2.27 8.42
C ASP A 21 5.93 2.74 7.68
N GLY A 22 6.79 1.83 7.22
CA GLY A 22 7.97 2.13 6.42
C GLY A 22 7.71 2.24 4.92
N THR A 23 6.44 2.14 4.49
CA THR A 23 6.05 2.16 3.07
C THR A 23 5.14 3.32 2.75
N TRP A 24 5.37 3.95 1.61
CA TRP A 24 4.58 5.05 1.06
C TRP A 24 3.75 4.57 -0.10
N PHE A 25 2.43 4.72 0.01
CA PHE A 25 1.48 4.42 -1.04
C PHE A 25 1.11 5.69 -1.78
N SER A 26 1.33 5.70 -3.09
CA SER A 26 0.99 6.84 -3.94
C SER A 26 0.39 6.40 -5.26
N ARG A 27 -0.46 7.25 -5.83
CA ARG A 27 -1.02 7.06 -7.16
C ARG A 27 -0.12 7.72 -8.19
N GLN A 28 0.32 6.95 -9.18
CA GLN A 28 1.01 7.45 -10.37
C GLN A 28 0.14 7.21 -11.59
N GLY A 29 -0.64 8.22 -11.99
CA GLY A 29 -1.59 8.09 -13.10
C GLY A 29 -2.71 7.08 -12.79
N VAL A 30 -2.67 5.91 -13.44
CA VAL A 30 -3.59 4.79 -13.17
C VAL A 30 -2.94 3.66 -12.36
N ASP A 31 -1.66 3.81 -12.04
CA ASP A 31 -0.86 2.79 -11.36
C ASP A 31 -0.71 3.12 -9.87
N LEU A 32 -0.49 2.08 -9.07
CA LEU A 32 -0.16 2.20 -7.65
C LEU A 32 1.34 2.07 -7.45
N SER A 33 1.97 3.08 -6.86
CA SER A 33 3.37 3.08 -6.48
C SER A 33 3.52 2.84 -4.99
N ILE A 34 4.26 1.81 -4.62
CA ILE A 34 4.60 1.43 -3.25
C ILE A 34 6.10 1.60 -3.09
N ARG A 35 6.53 2.62 -2.35
CA ARG A 35 7.95 2.94 -2.17
C ARG A 35 8.35 2.84 -0.70
N GLN A 36 9.56 2.38 -0.41
CA GLN A 36 10.08 2.43 0.95
C GLN A 36 10.48 3.86 1.32
N ILE A 37 10.09 4.34 2.51
CA ILE A 37 10.40 5.71 2.95
C ILE A 37 11.91 5.90 3.18
N ASP A 38 12.57 4.89 3.76
CA ASP A 38 14.01 4.89 4.07
C ASP A 38 14.89 4.33 2.93
N GLY A 39 14.27 3.91 1.82
CA GLY A 39 14.91 3.15 0.76
C GLY A 39 14.68 3.72 -0.64
N ALA A 40 15.36 3.12 -1.62
CA ALA A 40 15.15 3.43 -3.04
C ALA A 40 14.25 2.40 -3.73
N ASP A 41 13.84 1.35 -3.02
CA ASP A 41 13.00 0.30 -3.56
C ASP A 41 11.57 0.80 -3.77
N GLU A 42 11.07 0.56 -4.98
CA GLU A 42 9.72 0.88 -5.42
C GLU A 42 9.13 -0.30 -6.18
N ILE A 43 7.86 -0.58 -5.90
CA ILE A 43 7.03 -1.48 -6.69
C ILE A 43 5.89 -0.67 -7.28
N VAL A 44 5.73 -0.81 -8.59
CA VAL A 44 4.59 -0.26 -9.33
C VAL A 44 3.64 -1.40 -9.65
N VAL A 45 2.39 -1.29 -9.21
CA VAL A 45 1.30 -2.17 -9.60
C VAL A 45 0.53 -1.46 -10.71
N GLU A 46 0.73 -1.96 -11.93
CA GLU A 46 0.15 -1.39 -13.13
C GLU A 46 -1.38 -1.53 -13.14
N GLU A 47 -2.06 -0.52 -13.69
CA GLU A 47 -3.51 -0.49 -13.89
C GLU A 47 -4.36 -0.60 -12.60
N TRP A 48 -3.77 -0.39 -11.42
CA TRP A 48 -4.45 -0.53 -10.12
C TRP A 48 -5.76 0.27 -9.99
N PHE A 49 -5.77 1.51 -10.49
CA PHE A 49 -6.93 2.41 -10.44
C PHE A 49 -7.79 2.36 -11.71
N THR A 50 -7.56 1.39 -12.59
CA THR A 50 -8.35 1.18 -13.80
C THR A 50 -9.60 0.34 -13.47
N HIS A 51 -10.75 0.74 -13.99
CA HIS A 51 -11.98 -0.02 -13.80
C HIS A 51 -12.06 -1.21 -14.77
N GLY A 52 -12.35 -2.40 -14.26
CA GLY A 52 -12.58 -3.61 -15.06
C GLY A 52 -11.34 -4.46 -15.34
N VAL A 53 -10.18 -4.12 -14.76
CA VAL A 53 -9.00 -5.00 -14.71
C VAL A 53 -9.00 -5.82 -13.42
N ALA A 54 -8.32 -6.97 -13.45
CA ALA A 54 -8.06 -7.74 -12.24
C ALA A 54 -7.14 -6.93 -11.30
N ARG A 55 -7.57 -6.71 -10.06
CA ARG A 55 -6.81 -6.01 -9.03
C ARG A 55 -6.60 -6.96 -7.86
N LEU A 56 -5.51 -6.79 -7.12
CA LEU A 56 -5.30 -7.54 -5.90
C LEU A 56 -6.39 -7.19 -4.89
N ASP A 57 -6.88 -8.17 -4.15
CA ASP A 57 -7.82 -7.95 -3.04
C ASP A 57 -7.07 -7.51 -1.78
N GLU A 58 -5.85 -8.01 -1.59
CA GLU A 58 -5.04 -7.79 -0.41
C GLU A 58 -3.55 -7.64 -0.73
N VAL A 59 -2.89 -6.74 0.00
CA VAL A 59 -1.44 -6.60 0.00
C VAL A 59 -0.92 -6.89 1.40
N ARG A 60 0.13 -7.70 1.50
CA ARG A 60 0.81 -8.03 2.76
C ARG A 60 2.22 -7.49 2.79
N THR A 61 2.73 -7.14 3.97
CA THR A 61 4.17 -6.86 4.18
C THR A 61 4.92 -8.13 4.59
N ALA A 62 6.25 -8.05 4.63
CA ALA A 62 7.09 -9.16 5.10
C ALA A 62 6.84 -9.50 6.58
N SER A 63 6.47 -8.52 7.41
CA SER A 63 6.08 -8.75 8.81
C SER A 63 4.70 -9.40 8.97
N GLY A 64 3.91 -9.48 7.89
CA GLY A 64 2.57 -10.08 7.90
C GLY A 64 1.44 -9.07 8.14
N ASP A 65 1.72 -7.76 8.18
CA ASP A 65 0.65 -6.76 8.12
C ASP A 65 -0.10 -6.91 6.80
N ALA A 66 -1.42 -6.75 6.81
CA ALA A 66 -2.25 -6.85 5.62
C ALA A 66 -3.10 -5.59 5.40
N ILE A 67 -3.28 -5.20 4.15
CA ILE A 67 -4.17 -4.11 3.75
C ILE A 67 -5.04 -4.55 2.57
N LEU A 68 -6.34 -4.24 2.66
CA LEU A 68 -7.31 -4.51 1.60
C LEU A 68 -7.26 -3.44 0.51
N ALA A 69 -7.65 -3.81 -0.71
CA ALA A 69 -7.65 -2.89 -1.86
C ALA A 69 -8.42 -1.59 -1.61
N ASP A 70 -9.58 -1.65 -0.94
CA ASP A 70 -10.38 -0.47 -0.59
C ASP A 70 -9.67 0.44 0.41
N SER A 71 -8.95 -0.15 1.38
CA SER A 71 -8.13 0.59 2.32
C SER A 71 -6.92 1.24 1.65
N ILE A 72 -6.33 0.61 0.63
CA ILE A 72 -5.24 1.19 -0.16
C ILE A 72 -5.70 2.47 -0.85
N ASP A 73 -6.88 2.48 -1.48
CA ASP A 73 -7.40 3.67 -2.16
C ASP A 73 -7.59 4.85 -1.19
N ARG A 74 -8.12 4.57 0.01
CA ARG A 74 -8.28 5.58 1.08
C ARG A 74 -6.92 6.06 1.60
N LEU A 75 -5.98 5.14 1.81
CA LEU A 75 -4.64 5.48 2.27
C LEU A 75 -3.92 6.34 1.24
N VAL A 76 -3.99 6.01 -0.05
CA VAL A 76 -3.40 6.79 -1.14
C VAL A 76 -4.05 8.17 -1.25
N SER A 77 -5.37 8.25 -1.13
CA SER A 77 -6.09 9.53 -1.14
C SER A 77 -5.71 10.41 0.04
N ALA A 78 -5.52 9.83 1.22
CA ALA A 78 -5.01 10.55 2.39
C ALA A 78 -3.52 10.89 2.25
N ALA A 79 -2.70 10.01 1.68
CA ALA A 79 -1.28 10.23 1.42
C ALA A 79 -1.05 11.33 0.37
N ALA A 80 -1.98 11.50 -0.57
CA ALA A 80 -1.92 12.56 -1.58
C ALA A 80 -1.92 13.97 -0.96
N VAL A 81 -2.47 14.16 0.25
CA VAL A 81 -2.48 15.47 0.92
C VAL A 81 -1.08 15.94 1.34
N PHE A 82 -0.14 15.01 1.46
CA PHE A 82 1.25 15.34 1.82
C PHE A 82 2.04 15.85 0.60
N ALA A 83 1.47 15.78 -0.62
CA ALA A 83 2.00 16.35 -1.86
C ALA A 83 3.51 16.14 -2.04
N ILE A 84 3.98 14.93 -1.75
CA ILE A 84 5.39 14.56 -1.86
C ILE A 84 5.72 14.50 -3.35
N ASP A 85 6.59 15.38 -3.81
CA ASP A 85 7.06 15.39 -5.19
C ASP A 85 7.70 14.04 -5.52
N PRO A 86 7.46 13.46 -6.72
CA PRO A 86 8.00 12.15 -7.13
C PRO A 86 9.53 12.12 -7.28
N ALA A 87 10.25 13.15 -6.82
CA ALA A 87 11.67 13.18 -6.56
C ALA A 87 12.20 11.89 -5.88
N PRO A 88 13.51 11.57 -6.01
CA PRO A 88 14.08 10.26 -5.65
C PRO A 88 14.08 9.93 -4.14
N GLY A 89 13.38 10.69 -3.31
CA GLY A 89 13.26 10.42 -1.88
C GLY A 89 11.99 11.01 -1.28
N ILE A 90 11.37 10.23 -0.39
CA ILE A 90 10.21 10.67 0.40
C ILE A 90 10.75 11.43 1.62
N SER A 91 10.66 12.76 1.59
CA SER A 91 11.09 13.61 2.70
C SER A 91 9.87 14.03 3.54
N LEU A 92 9.58 13.26 4.58
CA LEU A 92 8.55 13.58 5.56
C LEU A 92 9.16 14.32 6.75
N THR A 93 8.55 15.41 7.20
CA THR A 93 8.86 15.97 8.53
C THR A 93 8.39 15.01 9.63
N PRO A 94 8.94 15.07 10.86
CA PRO A 94 8.52 14.17 11.95
C PRO A 94 7.01 14.19 12.21
N SER A 95 6.36 15.35 12.08
CA SER A 95 4.92 15.48 12.24
C SER A 95 4.13 14.83 11.10
N GLN A 96 4.61 14.91 9.86
CA GLN A 96 3.99 14.23 8.71
C GLN A 96 4.18 12.72 8.78
N ALA A 97 5.37 12.26 9.17
CA ALA A 97 5.64 10.84 9.39
C ALA A 97 4.71 10.27 10.48
N ALA A 98 4.54 10.97 11.60
CA ALA A 98 3.60 10.55 12.65
C ALA A 98 2.14 10.49 12.17
N ALA A 99 1.69 11.50 11.41
CA ALA A 99 0.35 11.51 10.83
C ALA A 99 0.15 10.37 9.81
N TYR A 100 1.17 10.10 8.99
CA TYR A 100 1.14 9.00 8.04
C TYR A 100 1.12 7.64 8.74
N GLN A 101 1.90 7.48 9.80
CA GLN A 101 1.89 6.27 10.64
C GLN A 101 0.51 5.99 11.23
N ASP A 102 -0.21 7.01 11.68
CA ASP A 102 -1.57 6.87 12.20
C ASP A 102 -2.58 6.44 11.11
N LEU A 103 -2.46 7.02 9.91
CA LEU A 103 -3.24 6.62 8.73
C LEU A 103 -2.97 5.16 8.36
N VAL A 104 -1.69 4.79 8.26
CA VAL A 104 -1.28 3.41 7.99
C VAL A 104 -1.83 2.47 9.06
N ALA A 105 -1.64 2.76 10.34
CA ALA A 105 -2.14 1.93 11.43
C ALA A 105 -3.67 1.79 11.44
N THR A 106 -4.40 2.82 10.97
CA THR A 106 -5.86 2.78 10.83
C THR A 106 -6.33 1.90 9.67
N HIS A 107 -5.58 1.88 8.57
CA HIS A 107 -5.96 1.17 7.33
C HIS A 107 -5.41 -0.26 7.24
N TRP A 108 -4.29 -0.52 7.90
CA TRP A 108 -3.63 -1.81 7.94
C TRP A 108 -4.14 -2.66 9.10
N GLN A 109 -4.50 -3.90 8.78
CA GLN A 109 -4.74 -4.91 9.80
C GLN A 109 -3.38 -5.51 10.15
N ARG A 110 -2.83 -5.10 11.30
CA ARG A 110 -1.67 -5.79 11.86
C ARG A 110 -2.07 -7.24 12.10
N ALA A 111 -1.28 -8.20 11.60
CA ALA A 111 -1.45 -9.59 11.99
C ALA A 111 -1.37 -9.63 13.52
N SER A 112 -2.49 -9.98 14.15
CA SER A 112 -2.70 -9.89 15.59
C SER A 112 -1.48 -10.42 16.34
N GLU A 113 -0.78 -9.51 17.04
CA GLU A 113 0.09 -9.87 18.15
C GLU A 113 -0.77 -10.68 19.12
N THR A 114 -0.56 -11.98 19.15
CA THR A 114 -1.16 -12.86 20.15
C THR A 114 -0.47 -12.51 21.46
N VAL A 115 -1.12 -11.71 22.29
CA VAL A 115 -0.73 -11.45 23.68
C VAL A 115 -0.96 -12.68 24.55
#